data_AF-D8TCP8-F1
#
_entry.id   AF-D8TCP8-F1
#
_cell.length_a   1.000
_cell.length_b   1.000
_cell.length_c   1.000
_cell.angle_alpha   90.00
_cell.angle_beta   90.00
_cell.angle_gamma   90.00
#
_symmetry.space_group_name_H-M   'P 1'
#
loop_
_entity.id
_entity.type
_entity.pdbx_description
1 polymer ?
#
loop_
_entity_poly.entity_id
_entity_poly.type
_entity_poly.pdbx_seq_one_letter_code
_entity_poly.pdbx_strand_id
1 'polypeptide(L)'
;MAKLAVLATLLPAVLSAAAALSSSLTSPESFQAPSRVKFYMQDRQLIANSTGVVVAAQGGNLTLYGFGTLIVMDDPLTETPCNDSRLVGRGQGMYLVESRSDFHLLVSYSAFLETSSYKGSLVFHGSYKALQSPRELPVIAGTGDFRGVQGYAIVTTAVDHGLYVVLQVDCYLTQRM
;
A
#
# COMPACT_ATOMS: atom_id res chain seq x y z
N MET A 1 -10.36 60.27 -19.17
CA MET A 1 -9.34 60.12 -18.10
C MET A 1 -9.65 59.02 -17.08
N ALA A 2 -10.46 57.98 -17.40
CA ALA A 2 -10.89 56.97 -16.42
C ALA A 2 -10.38 55.52 -16.67
N LYS A 3 -9.59 55.26 -17.73
CA LYS A 3 -9.12 53.89 -18.06
C LYS A 3 -7.73 53.53 -17.53
N LEU A 4 -6.96 54.49 -17.01
CA LEU A 4 -5.59 54.25 -16.54
C LEU A 4 -5.50 53.94 -15.02
N ALA A 5 -6.55 54.23 -14.25
CA ALA A 5 -6.55 54.03 -12.80
C ALA A 5 -6.88 52.59 -12.38
N VAL A 6 -7.55 51.80 -13.23
CA VAL A 6 -7.95 50.41 -12.94
C VAL A 6 -6.78 49.44 -13.03
N LEU A 7 -5.78 49.74 -13.88
CA LEU A 7 -4.60 48.88 -14.06
C LEU A 7 -3.62 48.96 -12.88
N ALA A 8 -3.58 50.10 -12.18
CA ALA A 8 -2.70 50.33 -11.03
C ALA A 8 -3.21 49.68 -9.74
N THR A 9 -4.51 49.43 -9.60
CA THR A 9 -5.12 48.78 -8.42
C THR A 9 -5.18 47.26 -8.53
N LEU A 10 -5.06 46.69 -9.74
CA LEU A 10 -5.01 45.24 -9.97
C LEU A 10 -3.64 44.63 -9.64
N LEU A 11 -2.55 45.40 -9.75
CA LEU A 11 -1.18 44.94 -9.47
C LEU A 11 -0.96 44.43 -8.03
N PRO A 12 -1.37 45.16 -6.96
CA PRO A 12 -1.19 44.69 -5.59
C PRO A 12 -2.08 43.49 -5.23
N ALA A 13 -3.26 43.36 -5.85
CA ALA A 13 -4.18 42.25 -5.61
C ALA A 13 -3.64 40.92 -6.19
N VAL A 14 -3.05 40.97 -7.38
CA VAL A 14 -2.41 39.80 -8.01
C VAL A 14 -1.15 39.39 -7.25
N LEU A 15 -0.37 40.35 -6.73
CA LEU A 15 0.83 40.06 -5.94
C LEU A 15 0.51 39.43 -4.57
N SER A 16 -0.59 39.86 -3.93
CA SER A 16 -1.07 39.27 -2.67
C SER A 16 -1.63 37.86 -2.86
N ALA A 17 -2.35 37.61 -3.96
CA ALA A 17 -2.81 36.27 -4.32
C ALA A 17 -1.63 35.32 -4.61
N ALA A 18 -0.60 35.78 -5.32
CA ALA A 18 0.62 34.99 -5.57
C ALA A 18 1.38 34.69 -4.27
N ALA A 19 1.44 35.61 -3.32
CA ALA A 19 2.04 35.39 -2.00
C ALA A 19 1.23 34.39 -1.15
N ALA A 20 -0.11 34.45 -1.20
CA ALA A 20 -0.98 33.48 -0.52
C ALA A 20 -0.85 32.07 -1.12
N LEU A 21 -0.77 31.95 -2.45
CA LEU A 21 -0.47 30.69 -3.15
C LEU A 21 0.95 30.18 -2.81
N SER A 22 1.92 31.07 -2.64
CA SER A 22 3.28 30.70 -2.22
C SER A 22 3.33 30.20 -0.77
N SER A 23 2.49 30.72 0.12
CA SER A 23 2.39 30.23 1.51
C SER A 23 1.70 28.88 1.66
N SER A 24 0.97 28.42 0.62
CA SER A 24 0.40 27.07 0.54
C SER A 24 1.37 25.99 0.05
N LEU A 25 2.58 26.39 -0.36
CA LEU A 25 3.73 25.50 -0.52
C LEU A 25 4.49 25.43 0.80
N THR A 26 3.79 25.13 1.89
CA THR A 26 4.45 24.70 3.12
C THR A 26 5.32 23.51 2.74
N SER A 27 6.63 23.63 2.96
CA SER A 27 7.53 22.48 2.93
C SER A 27 6.84 21.35 3.70
N PRO A 28 6.75 20.12 3.16
CA PRO A 28 6.08 19.04 3.88
C PRO A 28 6.69 19.00 5.27
N GLU A 29 5.84 19.19 6.29
CA GLU A 29 6.22 19.05 7.69
C GLU A 29 7.03 17.75 7.77
N SER A 30 8.24 17.81 8.33
CA SER A 30 9.13 16.65 8.37
C SER A 30 8.56 15.62 9.33
N PHE A 31 7.58 14.85 8.85
CA PHE A 31 7.00 13.76 9.61
C PHE A 31 8.03 12.63 9.62
N GLN A 32 8.51 12.33 10.82
CA GLN A 32 9.38 11.19 11.01
C GLN A 32 8.53 9.93 10.90
N ALA A 33 8.78 9.13 9.87
CA ALA A 33 8.03 7.90 9.66
C ALA A 33 8.23 6.95 10.85
N PRO A 34 7.18 6.22 11.28
CA PRO A 34 7.33 5.18 12.28
C PRO A 34 8.41 4.18 11.87
N SER A 35 9.29 3.79 12.79
CA SER A 35 10.32 2.77 12.52
C SER A 35 9.75 1.34 12.46
N ARG A 36 8.53 1.14 12.95
CA ARG A 36 7.81 -0.13 12.88
C ARG A 36 6.32 0.08 12.67
N VAL A 37 5.74 -0.70 11.75
CA VAL A 37 4.31 -0.69 11.43
C VAL A 37 3.82 -2.13 11.37
N LYS A 38 2.69 -2.43 12.00
CA LYS A 38 2.08 -3.76 12.00
C LYS A 38 0.61 -3.68 11.61
N PHE A 39 0.18 -4.57 10.73
CA PHE A 39 -1.22 -4.75 10.35
C PHE A 39 -1.50 -6.19 9.95
N TYR A 40 -2.77 -6.54 9.79
CA TYR A 40 -3.23 -7.85 9.34
C TYR A 40 -3.97 -7.71 8.01
N MET A 41 -3.51 -8.40 6.97
CA MET A 41 -4.13 -8.40 5.65
C MET A 41 -5.12 -9.56 5.52
N GLN A 42 -6.34 -9.24 5.12
CA GLN A 42 -7.48 -10.15 5.05
C GLN A 42 -7.69 -10.64 3.61
N ASP A 43 -6.88 -11.60 3.14
CA ASP A 43 -6.90 -12.07 1.74
C ASP A 43 -7.97 -13.16 1.53
N ARG A 44 -8.89 -12.90 0.59
CA ARG A 44 -10.00 -13.79 0.23
C ARG A 44 -9.98 -14.04 -1.26
N GLN A 45 -9.95 -15.31 -1.64
CA GLN A 45 -9.85 -15.73 -3.02
C GLN A 45 -10.96 -16.71 -3.36
N LEU A 46 -11.58 -16.60 -4.54
CA LEU A 46 -12.52 -17.60 -5.06
C LEU A 46 -13.69 -17.96 -4.12
N ILE A 47 -14.05 -17.06 -3.21
CA ILE A 47 -15.18 -17.19 -2.28
C ILE A 47 -16.10 -15.98 -2.36
N ALA A 48 -17.27 -16.04 -1.72
CA ALA A 48 -18.15 -14.88 -1.61
C ALA A 48 -17.41 -13.70 -0.94
N ASN A 49 -17.56 -12.49 -1.48
CA ASN A 49 -16.81 -11.30 -1.07
C ASN A 49 -15.28 -11.44 -1.23
N SER A 50 -14.85 -12.12 -2.30
CA SER A 50 -13.44 -12.19 -2.71
C SER A 50 -12.83 -10.80 -2.83
N THR A 51 -11.64 -10.63 -2.28
CA THR A 51 -10.84 -9.40 -2.37
C THR A 51 -9.65 -9.56 -3.32
N GLY A 52 -9.29 -10.82 -3.62
CA GLY A 52 -8.42 -11.23 -4.73
C GLY A 52 -9.21 -11.81 -5.90
N VAL A 53 -8.81 -11.48 -7.13
CA VAL A 53 -9.40 -11.99 -8.38
C VAL A 53 -8.30 -12.50 -9.32
N VAL A 54 -8.43 -13.74 -9.78
CA VAL A 54 -7.55 -14.32 -10.80
C VAL A 54 -7.86 -13.67 -12.15
N VAL A 55 -6.89 -12.95 -12.71
CA VAL A 55 -7.04 -12.20 -13.97
C VAL A 55 -6.33 -12.84 -15.15
N ALA A 56 -5.36 -13.72 -14.87
CA ALA A 56 -4.71 -14.55 -15.88
C ALA A 56 -4.30 -15.88 -15.24
N ALA A 57 -4.39 -16.95 -16.03
CA ALA A 57 -3.96 -18.29 -15.63
C ALA A 57 -3.57 -19.10 -16.88
N GLN A 58 -2.73 -20.11 -16.69
CA GLN A 58 -2.34 -21.02 -17.76
C GLN A 58 -3.60 -21.68 -18.37
N GLY A 59 -3.72 -21.64 -19.70
CA GLY A 59 -4.87 -22.22 -20.40
C GLY A 59 -6.21 -21.50 -20.16
N GLY A 60 -6.20 -20.32 -19.53
CA GLY A 60 -7.40 -19.53 -19.26
C GLY A 60 -8.27 -20.06 -18.12
N ASN A 61 -7.82 -21.08 -17.38
CA ASN A 61 -8.58 -21.62 -16.27
C ASN A 61 -8.37 -20.80 -14.98
N LEU A 62 -9.29 -19.87 -14.73
CA LEU A 62 -9.22 -18.92 -13.60
C LEU A 62 -9.49 -19.53 -12.22
N THR A 63 -9.72 -20.85 -12.12
CA THR A 63 -9.89 -21.55 -10.83
C THR A 63 -8.65 -22.31 -10.38
N LEU A 64 -7.60 -22.37 -11.20
CA LEU A 64 -6.36 -23.08 -10.89
C LEU A 64 -5.26 -22.11 -10.43
N TYR A 65 -4.63 -22.45 -9.30
CA TYR A 65 -3.39 -21.83 -8.84
C TYR A 65 -2.20 -22.64 -9.34
N GLY A 66 -1.44 -22.06 -10.27
CA GLY A 66 -0.24 -22.69 -10.84
C GLY A 66 0.63 -21.65 -11.52
N PHE A 67 1.74 -22.09 -12.13
CA PHE A 67 2.67 -21.20 -12.82
C PHE A 67 1.94 -20.27 -13.81
N GLY A 68 2.17 -18.96 -13.69
CA GLY A 68 1.56 -17.93 -14.52
C GLY A 68 0.18 -17.45 -14.03
N THR A 69 -0.35 -17.96 -12.92
CA THR A 69 -1.57 -17.42 -12.31
C THR A 69 -1.26 -16.03 -11.72
N LEU A 70 -1.93 -15.00 -12.24
CA LEU A 70 -1.86 -13.61 -11.78
C LEU A 70 -3.16 -13.22 -11.08
N ILE A 71 -3.02 -12.65 -9.88
CA ILE A 71 -4.12 -12.25 -9.03
C ILE A 71 -3.99 -10.76 -8.74
N VAL A 72 -5.08 -10.01 -8.92
CA VAL A 72 -5.20 -8.61 -8.46
C VAL A 72 -5.94 -8.62 -7.13
N MET A 73 -5.48 -7.84 -6.16
CA MET A 73 -6.03 -7.79 -4.81
C MET A 73 -6.36 -6.36 -4.36
N ASP A 74 -7.42 -6.25 -3.56
CA ASP A 74 -7.81 -5.06 -2.79
C ASP A 74 -8.28 -5.50 -1.39
N ASP A 75 -7.33 -5.86 -0.54
CA ASP A 75 -7.57 -6.51 0.74
C ASP A 75 -7.76 -5.51 1.89
N PRO A 76 -8.70 -5.74 2.81
CA PRO A 76 -8.78 -5.00 4.07
C PRO A 76 -7.52 -5.21 4.91
N LEU A 77 -7.00 -4.12 5.49
CA LEU A 77 -5.94 -4.17 6.50
C LEU A 77 -6.55 -3.85 7.87
N THR A 78 -6.41 -4.74 8.85
CA THR A 78 -7.01 -4.62 10.19
C THR A 78 -5.96 -4.56 11.31
N GLU A 79 -6.35 -4.04 12.48
CA GLU A 79 -5.47 -3.95 13.66
C GLU A 79 -5.15 -5.31 14.30
N THR A 80 -6.05 -6.29 14.17
CA THR A 80 -5.91 -7.64 14.71
C THR A 80 -6.23 -8.68 13.63
N PRO A 81 -5.97 -9.98 13.86
CA PRO A 81 -6.40 -11.02 12.92
C PRO A 81 -7.92 -11.09 12.69
N CYS A 82 -8.71 -10.57 13.64
CA CYS A 82 -10.17 -10.58 13.52
C CYS A 82 -10.64 -9.62 12.42
N ASN A 83 -11.46 -10.12 11.50
CA ASN A 83 -12.00 -9.33 10.40
C ASN A 83 -12.89 -8.15 10.87
N ASP A 84 -13.51 -8.27 12.04
CA ASP A 84 -14.37 -7.23 12.60
C ASP A 84 -13.58 -6.20 13.42
N SER A 85 -12.27 -6.35 13.53
CA SER A 85 -11.43 -5.36 14.18
C SER A 85 -11.26 -4.11 13.30
N ARG A 86 -10.79 -3.03 13.92
CA ARG A 86 -10.66 -1.73 13.25
C ARG A 86 -9.89 -1.84 11.94
N LEU A 87 -10.46 -1.30 10.88
CA LEU A 87 -9.82 -1.10 9.59
C LEU A 87 -8.75 0.00 9.72
N VAL A 88 -7.53 -0.28 9.28
CA VAL A 88 -6.40 0.66 9.26
C VAL A 88 -5.96 1.03 7.85
N GLY A 89 -6.49 0.35 6.82
CA GLY A 89 -6.10 0.61 5.45
C GLY A 89 -6.58 -0.43 4.45
N ARG A 90 -6.01 -0.35 3.23
CA ARG A 90 -6.22 -1.30 2.13
C ARG A 90 -4.90 -1.72 1.50
N GLY A 91 -4.74 -3.02 1.27
CA GLY A 91 -3.62 -3.59 0.51
C GLY A 91 -4.04 -3.76 -0.95
N GLN A 92 -3.44 -3.00 -1.85
CA GLN A 92 -3.85 -2.95 -3.26
C GLN A 92 -2.68 -3.25 -4.19
N GLY A 93 -2.86 -4.21 -5.09
CA GLY A 93 -1.82 -4.58 -6.04
C GLY A 93 -2.07 -5.95 -6.64
N MET A 94 -1.00 -6.72 -6.79
CA MET A 94 -1.06 -8.03 -7.42
C MET A 94 -0.02 -9.00 -6.86
N TYR A 95 -0.26 -10.29 -7.08
CA TYR A 95 0.75 -11.32 -6.93
C TYR A 95 0.65 -12.37 -8.04
N LEU A 96 1.79 -12.96 -8.38
CA LEU A 96 1.97 -13.90 -9.48
C LEU A 96 2.62 -15.18 -8.97
N VAL A 97 2.08 -16.32 -9.36
CA VAL A 97 2.76 -17.61 -9.16
C VAL A 97 3.88 -17.73 -10.20
N GLU A 98 5.12 -17.50 -9.78
CA GLU A 98 6.26 -17.35 -10.69
C GLU A 98 7.14 -18.60 -10.83
N SER A 99 6.95 -19.62 -9.98
CA SER A 99 7.73 -20.86 -10.03
C SER A 99 6.96 -22.01 -10.68
N ARG A 100 7.69 -22.86 -11.41
CA ARG A 100 7.17 -24.06 -12.09
C ARG A 100 7.19 -25.31 -11.21
N SER A 101 7.99 -25.31 -10.14
CA SER A 101 8.22 -26.47 -9.27
C SER A 101 7.63 -26.29 -7.87
N ASP A 102 7.61 -25.06 -7.39
CA ASP A 102 7.29 -24.72 -6.00
C ASP A 102 6.24 -23.60 -5.96
N PHE A 103 5.53 -23.45 -4.84
CA PHE A 103 4.57 -22.36 -4.68
C PHE A 103 5.28 -21.07 -4.23
N HIS A 104 5.83 -20.36 -5.21
CA HIS A 104 6.48 -19.05 -5.03
C HIS A 104 5.60 -17.95 -5.58
N LEU A 105 5.50 -16.85 -4.82
CA LEU A 105 4.76 -15.67 -5.22
C LEU A 105 5.72 -14.50 -5.42
N LEU A 106 5.67 -13.88 -6.60
CA LEU A 106 6.10 -12.50 -6.78
C LEU A 106 4.97 -11.60 -6.35
N VAL A 107 5.23 -10.70 -5.42
CA VAL A 107 4.26 -9.82 -4.80
C VAL A 107 4.61 -8.37 -5.12
N SER A 108 3.64 -7.59 -5.56
CA SER A 108 3.80 -6.17 -5.85
C SER A 108 2.53 -5.40 -5.45
N TYR A 109 2.57 -4.67 -4.34
CA TYR A 109 1.40 -3.97 -3.82
C TYR A 109 1.76 -2.73 -2.99
N SER A 110 0.75 -1.91 -2.74
CA SER A 110 0.81 -0.81 -1.78
C SER A 110 -0.14 -1.04 -0.62
N ALA A 111 0.34 -0.89 0.62
CA ALA A 111 -0.52 -0.76 1.79
C ALA A 111 -0.86 0.71 1.98
N PHE A 112 -2.08 1.10 1.61
CA PHE A 112 -2.63 2.43 1.87
C PHE A 112 -3.17 2.48 3.29
N LEU A 113 -2.44 3.16 4.18
CA LEU A 113 -2.72 3.22 5.61
C LEU A 113 -3.28 4.58 5.98
N GLU A 114 -4.36 4.57 6.76
CA GLU A 114 -5.00 5.76 7.30
C GLU A 114 -5.40 5.49 8.75
N THR A 115 -4.56 5.95 9.67
CA THR A 115 -4.76 5.82 11.11
C THR A 115 -4.79 7.21 11.76
N SER A 116 -5.01 7.24 13.07
CA SER A 116 -4.88 8.47 13.85
C SER A 116 -3.42 8.94 14.00
N SER A 117 -2.44 8.07 13.72
CA SER A 117 -1.01 8.33 13.99
C SER A 117 -0.20 8.55 12.73
N TYR A 118 -0.65 8.04 11.59
CA TYR A 118 0.00 8.19 10.29
C TYR A 118 -0.99 7.97 9.15
N LYS A 119 -0.73 8.65 8.02
CA LYS A 119 -1.45 8.53 6.77
C LYS A 119 -0.48 8.52 5.59
N GLY A 120 -0.58 7.50 4.74
CA GLY A 120 0.30 7.34 3.59
C GLY A 120 0.26 5.94 3.01
N SER A 121 1.28 5.59 2.21
CA SER A 121 1.41 4.23 1.71
C SER A 121 2.82 3.66 1.90
N LEU A 122 2.89 2.35 2.10
CA LEU A 122 4.10 1.55 2.00
C LEU A 122 4.03 0.72 0.71
N VAL A 123 5.12 0.70 -0.07
CA VAL A 123 5.20 -0.01 -1.34
C VAL A 123 6.09 -1.24 -1.19
N PHE A 124 5.56 -2.39 -1.59
CA PHE A 124 6.22 -3.68 -1.48
C PHE A 124 6.46 -4.27 -2.86
N HIS A 125 7.64 -4.85 -3.06
CA HIS A 125 7.95 -5.61 -4.26
C HIS A 125 8.99 -6.68 -3.95
N GLY A 126 8.69 -7.95 -4.26
CA GLY A 126 9.64 -9.04 -4.10
C GLY A 126 8.99 -10.41 -4.12
N SER A 127 9.82 -11.45 -4.07
CA SER A 127 9.40 -12.84 -4.15
C SER A 127 9.62 -13.59 -2.85
N TYR A 128 8.69 -14.49 -2.51
CA TYR A 128 8.86 -15.42 -1.40
C TYR A 128 8.22 -16.78 -1.66
N LYS A 129 8.65 -17.79 -0.90
CA LYS A 129 8.02 -19.11 -0.87
C LYS A 129 6.77 -19.06 0.01
N ALA A 130 5.59 -19.11 -0.59
CA ALA A 130 4.34 -18.80 0.11
C ALA A 130 4.01 -19.78 1.26
N LEU A 131 4.40 -21.05 1.11
CA LEU A 131 4.19 -22.08 2.13
C LEU A 131 5.24 -22.09 3.25
N GLN A 132 6.30 -21.26 3.15
CA GLN A 132 7.26 -21.10 4.23
C GLN A 132 6.83 -19.93 5.11
N SER A 133 6.95 -20.04 6.42
CA SER A 133 6.66 -18.97 7.38
C SER A 133 7.73 -18.99 8.47
N PRO A 134 8.35 -17.85 8.82
CA PRO A 134 8.11 -16.49 8.31
C PRO A 134 8.67 -16.25 6.90
N ARG A 135 8.16 -15.20 6.23
CA ARG A 135 8.62 -14.71 4.92
C ARG A 135 9.11 -13.28 5.05
N GLU A 136 10.15 -12.92 4.32
CA GLU A 136 10.62 -11.54 4.23
C GLU A 136 10.15 -10.92 2.91
N LEU A 137 9.64 -9.70 2.95
CA LEU A 137 9.22 -8.94 1.78
C LEU A 137 9.79 -7.52 1.83
N PRO A 138 10.51 -7.05 0.80
CA PRO A 138 11.07 -5.70 0.79
C PRO A 138 10.00 -4.60 0.82
N VAL A 139 10.26 -3.56 1.62
CA VAL A 139 9.58 -2.26 1.53
C VAL A 139 10.48 -1.33 0.75
N ILE A 140 10.09 -1.01 -0.49
CA ILE A 140 10.96 -0.30 -1.44
C ILE A 140 10.74 1.22 -1.46
N ALA A 141 9.58 1.68 -1.00
CA ALA A 141 9.23 3.09 -0.97
C ALA A 141 8.03 3.35 -0.05
N GLY A 142 7.72 4.63 0.15
CA GLY A 142 6.46 5.06 0.76
C GLY A 142 6.05 6.47 0.35
N THR A 143 4.79 6.82 0.67
CA THR A 143 4.18 8.13 0.41
C THR A 143 3.55 8.71 1.67
N GLY A 144 3.20 10.00 1.66
CA GLY A 144 2.65 10.67 2.85
C GLY A 144 3.67 10.68 3.99
N ASP A 145 3.24 10.26 5.17
CA ASP A 145 4.09 10.16 6.37
C ASP A 145 5.20 9.09 6.23
N PHE A 146 5.11 8.23 5.22
CA PHE A 146 6.12 7.24 4.87
C PHE A 146 7.06 7.69 3.75
N ARG A 147 7.06 8.98 3.38
CA ARG A 147 7.94 9.46 2.31
C ARG A 147 9.41 9.25 2.68
N GLY A 148 10.15 8.62 1.76
CA GLY A 148 11.59 8.34 1.93
C GLY A 148 11.91 7.10 2.77
N VAL A 149 10.93 6.28 3.14
CA VAL A 149 11.19 5.02 3.85
C VAL A 149 11.62 3.91 2.90
N GLN A 150 12.53 3.06 3.40
CA GLN A 150 12.89 1.76 2.86
C GLN A 150 13.00 0.76 4.02
N GLY A 151 12.95 -0.54 3.74
CA GLY A 151 13.12 -1.56 4.76
C GLY A 151 12.63 -2.93 4.30
N TYR A 152 12.09 -3.69 5.23
CA TYR A 152 11.55 -5.01 4.98
C TYR A 152 10.36 -5.28 5.91
N ALA A 153 9.53 -6.23 5.52
CA ALA A 153 8.46 -6.75 6.34
C ALA A 153 8.64 -8.24 6.58
N ILE A 154 8.32 -8.67 7.79
CA ILE A 154 8.16 -10.08 8.13
C ILE A 154 6.69 -10.42 8.03
N VAL A 155 6.37 -11.38 7.17
CA VAL A 155 5.02 -11.84 6.90
C VAL A 155 4.85 -13.24 7.49
N THR A 156 3.84 -13.41 8.34
CA THR A 156 3.45 -14.72 8.90
C THR A 156 1.98 -14.99 8.64
N THR A 157 1.61 -16.27 8.63
CA THR A 157 0.21 -16.68 8.50
C THR A 157 -0.42 -16.72 9.89
N ALA A 158 -1.33 -15.80 10.18
CA ALA A 158 -2.02 -15.71 11.47
C ALA A 158 -3.24 -16.63 11.54
N VAL A 159 -3.97 -16.76 10.42
CA VAL A 159 -5.13 -17.64 10.26
C VAL A 159 -5.12 -18.22 8.86
N ASP A 160 -5.46 -19.50 8.73
CA ASP A 160 -5.58 -20.21 7.45
C ASP A 160 -6.90 -21.01 7.42
N HIS A 161 -7.82 -20.59 6.56
CA HIS A 161 -9.07 -21.28 6.25
C HIS A 161 -9.11 -21.69 4.76
N GLY A 162 -7.95 -21.96 4.16
CA GLY A 162 -7.78 -22.33 2.77
C GLY A 162 -7.87 -21.12 1.84
N LEU A 163 -9.08 -20.83 1.36
CA LEU A 163 -9.34 -19.71 0.42
C LEU A 163 -9.49 -18.35 1.11
N TYR A 164 -9.38 -18.34 2.45
CA TYR A 164 -9.33 -17.14 3.27
C TYR A 164 -8.13 -17.26 4.21
N VAL A 165 -7.17 -16.35 4.04
CA VAL A 165 -5.92 -16.34 4.79
C VAL A 165 -5.72 -14.96 5.40
N VAL A 166 -5.31 -14.93 6.67
CA VAL A 166 -4.95 -13.69 7.34
C VAL A 166 -3.44 -13.64 7.51
N LEU A 167 -2.81 -12.66 6.84
CA LEU A 167 -1.37 -12.44 6.91
C LEU A 167 -1.08 -11.35 7.94
N GLN A 168 -0.26 -11.66 8.95
CA GLN A 168 0.32 -10.62 9.79
C GLN A 168 1.54 -10.04 9.06
N VAL A 169 1.58 -8.72 8.90
CA VAL A 169 2.68 -8.01 8.24
C VAL A 169 3.33 -7.08 9.25
N ASP A 170 4.59 -7.32 9.58
CA ASP A 170 5.38 -6.54 10.52
C ASP A 170 6.53 -5.85 9.78
N CYS A 171 6.37 -4.55 9.53
CA CYS A 171 7.29 -3.73 8.75
C CYS A 171 8.34 -3.08 9.65
N TYR A 172 9.61 -3.18 9.28
CA TYR A 172 10.75 -2.51 9.89
C TYR A 172 11.27 -1.47 8.90
N LEU A 173 11.15 -0.19 9.26
CA LEU A 173 11.32 0.94 8.35
C LEU A 173 12.51 1.80 8.75
N THR A 174 13.27 2.23 7.75
CA THR A 174 14.33 3.22 7.86
C THR A 174 14.03 4.36 6.91
N GLN A 175 13.95 5.59 7.43
CA GLN A 175 13.79 6.79 6.61
C GLN A 175 15.17 7.33 6.23
N ARG A 176 15.45 7.45 4.93
CA ARG A 176 16.66 8.12 4.44
C ARG A 176 16.27 9.52 3.99
N MET A 177 16.92 10.53 4.58
CA MET A 177 16.83 11.94 4.17
C MET A 177 17.87 12.23 3.08
#